data_AF-A0A969IET5-F1
#
_entry.id   AF-A0A969IET5-F1
#
_cell.length_a   1.000
_cell.length_b   1.000
_cell.length_c   1.000
_cell.angle_alpha   90.00
_cell.angle_beta   90.00
_cell.angle_gamma   90.00
#
_symmetry.space_group_name_H-M   'P 1'
#
loop_
_entity.id
_entity.type
_entity.pdbx_description
1 polymer ?
#
loop_
_entity_poly.entity_id
_entity_poly.type
_entity_poly.pdbx_seq_one_letter_code
_entity_poly.pdbx_strand_id
1 'polypeptide(L)'
;MADSNQLLAEAQDFVSGIFRDRINKRFPFHNIEHTLYVVTACAEIASAYTLSEEDILVLSLAAWFHDTGYAAEDVPDHEKESIKTATGFLRLKHHS
;
A
#
# COMPACT_ATOMS: atom_id res chain seq x y z
N MET A 1 16.13 3.82 10.62
CA MET A 1 15.47 2.68 11.31
C MET A 1 14.16 3.07 12.00
N ALA A 2 14.13 3.92 13.04
CA ALA A 2 12.88 4.25 13.75
C ALA A 2 11.81 4.93 12.85
N ASP A 3 12.25 5.83 11.99
CA ASP A 3 11.40 6.60 11.07
C ASP A 3 10.77 5.73 9.96
N SER A 4 11.57 4.83 9.36
CA SER A 4 11.10 3.91 8.32
C SER A 4 10.05 2.92 8.81
N ASN A 5 10.23 2.35 10.02
CA ASN A 5 9.26 1.44 10.62
C ASN A 5 7.97 2.16 11.01
N GLN A 6 8.09 3.41 11.49
CA GLN A 6 6.92 4.24 11.79
C GLN A 6 6.15 4.60 10.52
N LEU A 7 6.83 5.03 9.45
CA LEU A 7 6.22 5.33 8.16
C LEU A 7 5.47 4.12 7.59
N LEU A 8 6.07 2.94 7.68
CA LEU A 8 5.43 1.70 7.22
C LEU A 8 4.19 1.38 8.06
N ALA A 9 4.26 1.47 9.40
CA ALA A 9 3.10 1.23 10.26
C ALA A 9 1.94 2.21 9.96
N GLU A 10 2.26 3.49 9.76
CA GLU A 10 1.26 4.50 9.39
C GLU A 10 0.64 4.24 8.02
N ALA A 11 1.41 3.69 7.06
CA ALA A 11 0.89 3.28 5.76
C ALA A 11 -0.05 2.08 5.88
N GLN A 12 0.29 1.09 6.71
CA GLN A 12 -0.55 -0.08 6.99
C GLN A 12 -1.92 0.34 7.54
N ASP A 13 -1.93 1.23 8.53
CA ASP A 13 -3.14 1.75 9.13
C ASP A 13 -3.98 2.55 8.14
N PHE A 14 -3.35 3.44 7.36
CA PHE A 14 -4.02 4.26 6.37
C PHE A 14 -4.69 3.40 5.28
N VAL A 15 -3.95 2.46 4.69
CA VAL A 15 -4.47 1.57 3.66
C VAL A 15 -5.56 0.67 4.20
N SER A 16 -5.38 0.06 5.38
CA SER A 16 -6.42 -0.77 6.01
C SER A 16 -7.72 0.01 6.22
N GLY A 17 -7.62 1.30 6.55
CA GLY A 17 -8.78 2.19 6.61
C GLY A 17 -9.50 2.38 5.27
N ILE A 18 -8.76 2.53 4.18
CA ILE A 18 -9.34 2.63 2.82
C ILE A 18 -10.16 1.39 2.48
N PHE A 19 -9.59 0.19 2.67
CA PHE A 19 -10.28 -1.06 2.36
C PHE A 19 -11.50 -1.29 3.25
N ARG A 20 -11.45 -0.90 4.53
CA ARG A 20 -12.58 -1.01 5.46
C ARG A 20 -13.71 -0.04 5.13
N ASP A 21 -13.38 1.21 4.81
CA ASP A 21 -14.36 2.30 4.80
C ASP A 21 -14.85 2.66 3.39
N ARG A 22 -14.08 2.33 2.34
CA ARG A 22 -14.31 2.88 0.98
C ARG A 22 -14.43 1.85 -0.13
N ILE A 23 -13.94 0.63 0.04
CA ILE A 23 -14.02 -0.36 -1.04
C ILE A 23 -15.41 -1.00 -1.10
N ASN A 24 -16.01 -0.88 -2.28
CA ASN A 24 -17.33 -1.41 -2.57
C ASN A 24 -17.28 -2.95 -2.59
N LYS A 25 -18.23 -3.60 -1.90
CA LYS A 25 -18.40 -5.07 -1.87
C LYS A 25 -18.57 -5.72 -3.26
N ARG A 26 -18.77 -4.92 -4.30
CA ARG A 26 -18.79 -5.35 -5.70
C ARG A 26 -17.45 -5.91 -6.20
N PHE A 27 -16.35 -5.62 -5.52
CA PHE A 27 -15.02 -6.18 -5.83
C PHE A 27 -14.65 -7.28 -4.82
N PRO A 28 -15.05 -8.55 -5.05
CA PRO A 28 -14.81 -9.62 -4.07
C PRO A 28 -13.33 -9.95 -3.89
N PHE A 29 -12.50 -9.66 -4.89
CA PHE A 29 -11.07 -9.97 -4.91
C PHE A 29 -10.17 -8.80 -4.49
N HIS A 30 -10.56 -7.55 -4.73
CA HIS A 30 -9.75 -6.37 -4.38
C HIS A 30 -10.07 -5.92 -2.95
N ASN A 31 -9.73 -6.78 -2.00
CA ASN A 31 -9.98 -6.57 -0.57
C ASN A 31 -8.66 -6.58 0.23
N ILE A 32 -8.75 -6.30 1.53
CA ILE A 32 -7.56 -6.23 2.38
C ILE A 32 -6.80 -7.56 2.46
N GLU A 33 -7.47 -8.71 2.35
CA GLU A 33 -6.81 -10.02 2.37
C GLU A 33 -5.92 -10.22 1.15
N HIS A 34 -6.35 -9.74 -0.03
CA HIS A 34 -5.52 -9.74 -1.23
C HIS A 34 -4.26 -8.89 -1.04
N THR A 35 -4.41 -7.67 -0.52
CA THR A 35 -3.27 -6.79 -0.22
C THR A 35 -2.29 -7.45 0.75
N LEU A 36 -2.78 -8.09 1.82
CA LEU A 36 -1.92 -8.79 2.77
C LEU A 36 -1.18 -9.98 2.14
N TYR A 37 -1.82 -10.71 1.22
CA TYR A 37 -1.18 -11.76 0.46
C TYR A 37 -0.02 -11.22 -0.39
N VAL A 38 -0.24 -10.12 -1.12
CA VAL A 38 0.80 -9.46 -1.94
C VAL A 38 1.94 -8.95 -1.07
N VAL A 39 1.65 -8.30 0.06
CA VAL A 39 2.67 -7.83 1.02
C VAL A 39 3.52 -9.00 1.54
N THR A 40 2.88 -10.11 1.90
CA THR A 40 3.58 -11.31 2.39
C THR A 40 4.47 -11.91 1.30
N ALA A 41 3.95 -12.09 0.09
CA ALA A 41 4.70 -12.62 -1.04
C ALA A 41 5.90 -11.72 -1.40
N CYS A 42 5.72 -10.39 -1.40
CA CYS A 42 6.82 -9.44 -1.60
C CYS A 42 7.90 -9.59 -0.54
N ALA A 43 7.53 -9.74 0.73
CA ALA A 43 8.48 -9.94 1.83
C ALA A 43 9.23 -11.27 1.72
N GLU A 44 8.54 -12.36 1.38
CA GLU A 44 9.15 -13.68 1.14
C GLU A 44 10.16 -13.62 0.00
N ILE A 45 9.78 -13.03 -1.13
CA ILE A 45 10.69 -12.88 -2.28
C ILE A 45 11.87 -11.99 -1.90
N ALA A 46 11.64 -10.83 -1.28
CA ALA A 46 12.70 -9.92 -0.86
C ALA A 46 13.72 -10.57 0.07
N SER A 47 13.29 -11.50 0.94
CA SER A 47 14.19 -12.23 1.84
C SER A 47 15.23 -13.10 1.12
N ALA A 48 14.98 -13.45 -0.14
CA ALA A 48 15.92 -14.20 -0.98
C ALA A 48 16.96 -13.32 -1.69
N TYR A 49 16.84 -11.99 -1.60
CA TYR A 49 17.73 -11.03 -2.24
C TYR A 49 18.42 -10.14 -1.20
N THR A 50 19.60 -9.61 -1.55
CA THR A 50 20.26 -8.58 -0.76
C THR A 50 19.76 -7.21 -1.22
N LEU A 51 18.70 -6.72 -0.57
CA LEU A 51 18.13 -5.40 -0.80
C LEU A 51 18.55 -4.43 0.31
N SER A 52 18.63 -3.14 -0.01
CA SER A 52 18.85 -2.11 1.00
C SER A 52 17.60 -1.94 1.87
N GLU A 53 17.75 -1.36 3.08
CA GLU A 53 16.59 -1.02 3.93
C GLU A 53 15.61 -0.08 3.22
N GLU A 54 16.13 0.82 2.38
CA GLU A 54 15.34 1.74 1.57
C GLU A 54 14.52 1.00 0.51
N ASP A 55 15.13 0.06 -0.23
CA ASP A 55 14.43 -0.73 -1.24
C ASP A 55 13.34 -1.63 -0.62
N ILE A 56 13.61 -2.21 0.55
CA ILE A 56 12.63 -3.01 1.30
C ILE A 56 11.44 -2.13 1.72
N LEU A 57 11.69 -0.91 2.18
CA LEU A 57 10.66 0.05 2.53
C LEU A 57 9.82 0.46 1.31
N VAL A 58 10.47 0.81 0.19
CA VAL A 58 9.80 1.18 -1.06
C VAL A 58 8.93 0.03 -1.59
N LEU A 59 9.46 -1.20 -1.60
CA LEU A 59 8.72 -2.39 -1.99
C LEU A 59 7.49 -2.62 -1.09
N SER A 60 7.67 -2.49 0.22
CA SER A 60 6.58 -2.68 1.19
C SER A 60 5.49 -1.63 1.00
N LEU A 61 5.86 -0.36 0.86
CA LEU A 61 4.91 0.72 0.60
C LEU A 61 4.17 0.49 -0.72
N ALA A 62 4.87 0.13 -1.80
CA ALA A 62 4.25 -0.17 -3.08
C ALA A 62 3.23 -1.32 -2.97
N ALA A 63 3.58 -2.40 -2.27
CA ALA A 63 2.68 -3.54 -2.05
C ALA A 63 1.42 -3.15 -1.27
N TRP A 64 1.53 -2.28 -0.26
CA TRP A 64 0.38 -1.78 0.48
C TRP A 64 -0.53 -0.89 -0.37
N PHE A 65 0.03 0.00 -1.19
CA PHE A 65 -0.78 0.97 -1.94
C PHE A 65 -1.35 0.47 -3.28
N HIS A 66 -0.85 -0.65 -3.83
CA HIS A 66 -1.09 -1.04 -5.24
C HIS A 66 -2.57 -1.05 -5.66
N ASP A 67 -3.47 -1.50 -4.78
CA ASP A 67 -4.91 -1.65 -5.06
C ASP A 67 -5.79 -0.59 -4.40
N THR A 68 -5.22 0.45 -3.78
CA THR A 68 -6.02 1.51 -3.12
C THR A 68 -6.93 2.28 -4.08
N GLY A 69 -6.61 2.32 -5.37
CA GLY A 69 -7.42 2.94 -6.42
C GLY A 69 -8.80 2.30 -6.62
N TYR A 70 -9.03 1.06 -6.16
CA TYR A 70 -10.36 0.43 -6.17
C TYR A 70 -11.36 1.08 -5.19
N ALA A 71 -10.90 1.99 -4.33
CA ALA A 71 -11.77 2.81 -3.50
C ALA A 71 -12.50 3.93 -4.29
N ALA A 72 -12.11 4.19 -5.55
CA ALA A 72 -12.83 5.11 -6.43
C ALA A 72 -14.04 4.41 -7.09
N GLU A 73 -15.19 5.10 -7.18
CA GLU A 73 -16.47 4.50 -7.59
C GLU A 73 -16.55 4.10 -9.08
N ASP A 74 -15.70 4.67 -9.96
CA ASP A 74 -15.69 4.42 -11.41
C ASP A 74 -14.25 4.21 -11.91
N VAL A 75 -13.94 3.05 -12.52
CA VAL A 75 -12.53 2.69 -12.82
C VAL A 75 -12.30 2.29 -14.27
N PRO A 76 -11.78 3.21 -15.10
CA PRO A 76 -10.90 2.88 -16.22
C PRO A 76 -9.42 2.79 -15.80
N ASP A 77 -9.02 3.34 -14.64
CA ASP A 77 -7.60 3.56 -14.31
C ASP A 77 -7.32 3.58 -12.78
N HIS A 78 -7.51 2.45 -12.10
CA HIS A 78 -7.26 2.33 -10.65
C HIS A 78 -5.78 2.48 -10.33
N GLU A 79 -4.90 2.14 -11.26
CA GLU A 79 -3.46 2.31 -11.12
C GLU A 79 -3.09 3.78 -10.88
N LYS A 80 -3.66 4.72 -11.66
CA LYS A 80 -3.45 6.16 -11.42
C LYS A 80 -4.00 6.63 -10.08
N GLU A 81 -5.14 6.10 -9.64
CA GLU A 81 -5.71 6.47 -8.33
C GLU A 81 -4.88 5.90 -7.17
N SER A 82 -4.32 4.70 -7.30
CA SER A 82 -3.37 4.14 -6.33
C SER A 82 -2.11 5.00 -6.23
N ILE A 83 -1.55 5.44 -7.37
CA ILE A 83 -0.38 6.34 -7.40
C ILE A 83 -0.69 7.68 -6.70
N LYS A 84 -1.85 8.29 -6.97
CA LYS A 84 -2.27 9.54 -6.33
C LYS A 84 -2.39 9.37 -4.82
N THR A 85 -2.96 8.25 -4.38
CA THR A 85 -3.15 7.93 -2.96
C THR A 85 -1.81 7.78 -2.25
N ALA A 86 -0.90 6.98 -2.80
CA ALA A 86 0.45 6.81 -2.26
C ALA A 86 1.22 8.15 -2.22
N THR A 87 1.18 8.92 -3.31
CA THR A 87 1.86 10.22 -3.40
C THR A 87 1.32 11.21 -2.37
N GLY A 88 0.01 11.26 -2.18
CA GLY A 88 -0.63 12.11 -1.18
C GLY A 88 -0.22 11.75 0.23
N PHE A 89 -0.26 10.46 0.58
CA PHE A 89 0.21 9.97 1.87
C PHE A 89 1.67 10.34 2.13
N LEU A 90 2.58 10.03 1.20
CA LEU A 90 4.01 10.27 1.37
C LEU A 90 4.34 11.75 1.53
N ARG A 91 3.69 12.64 0.76
CA ARG A 91 3.88 14.10 0.90
C ARG A 91 3.48 14.62 2.28
N LEU A 92 2.39 14.10 2.85
CA LEU A 92 1.96 14.48 4.19
C LEU A 92 2.99 14.06 5.25
N LYS A 93 3.55 12.86 5.12
CA LYS A 93 4.57 12.34 6.04
C LYS A 93 5.92 13.04 5.91
N HIS A 94 6.26 13.50 4.70
CA HIS A 94 7.51 14.22 4.46
C HIS A 94 7.51 15.69 4.97
N HIS A 95 6.37 16.21 5.42
CA HIS A 95 6.21 17.57 5.95
C HIS A 95 5.83 17.58 7.44
N SER A 96 5.86 16.42 8.09
CA SER A 96 5.54 16.23 9.51
C SER A 96 6.79 16.07 10.36
#